data_AF-Q28I72-F1
#
_entry.id   AF-Q28I72-F1
#
_cell.length_a   1.000
_cell.length_b   1.000
_cell.length_c   1.000
_cell.angle_alpha   90.00
_cell.angle_beta   90.00
_cell.angle_gamma   90.00
#
_symmetry.space_group_name_H-M   'P 1'
#
loop_
_entity.id
_entity.type
_entity.pdbx_description
1 polymer ?
#
loop_
_entity_poly.entity_id
_entity_poly.type
_entity_poly.pdbx_seq_one_letter_code
_entity_poly.pdbx_strand_id
1 'polypeptide(L)'
;MSWSFLTRLLEEINNHSTFVGKVWLTVLIIFRIVLTAVGGESIYYDEQSKFTCNTQQPGCENVCYDAFAPLSHVRFWVFQIILITTPSIMYLGFAMHRIARQPEMQIRRS
;
A
#
# COMPACT_ATOMS: atom_id res chain seq x y z
N MET A 1 -1.53 7.75 -12.61
CA MET A 1 -2.52 7.71 -11.51
C MET A 1 -2.14 8.75 -10.47
N SER A 2 -3.11 9.54 -10.00
CA SER A 2 -2.87 10.79 -9.28
C SER A 2 -2.22 10.58 -7.91
N TRP A 3 -1.04 11.17 -7.72
CA TRP A 3 -0.33 11.27 -6.43
C TRP A 3 -1.13 12.00 -5.34
N SER A 4 -2.25 12.65 -5.69
CA SER A 4 -3.09 13.43 -4.78
C SER A 4 -3.63 12.62 -3.58
N PHE A 5 -3.91 11.32 -3.76
CA PHE A 5 -4.35 10.46 -2.66
C PHE A 5 -3.23 10.26 -1.64
N LEU A 6 -2.02 10.00 -2.12
CA LEU A 6 -0.84 9.81 -1.28
C LEU A 6 -0.51 11.10 -0.50
N THR A 7 -0.57 12.26 -1.17
CA THR A 7 -0.28 13.55 -0.55
C THR A 7 -1.26 13.85 0.59
N ARG A 8 -2.57 13.65 0.36
CA ARG A 8 -3.60 13.86 1.39
C ARG A 8 -3.46 12.92 2.58
N LEU A 9 -3.10 11.66 2.31
CA LEU A 9 -2.89 10.66 3.35
C LEU A 9 -1.65 10.98 4.21
N LEU A 10 -0.58 11.46 3.58
CA LEU A 10 0.63 11.91 4.27
C LEU A 10 0.39 13.16 5.14
N GLU A 11 -0.41 14.11 4.66
CA GLU A 11 -0.75 15.34 5.39
C GLU A 11 -1.56 15.04 6.67
N GLU A 12 -2.52 14.12 6.58
CA GLU A 12 -3.36 13.73 7.72
C GLU A 12 -2.57 12.93 8.79
N ILE A 13 -1.68 12.03 8.36
CA ILE A 13 -0.76 11.30 9.27
C ILE A 13 0.17 12.28 9.99
N ASN A 14 0.58 13.36 9.33
CA ASN A 14 1.41 14.39 9.95
C ASN A 14 0.64 15.17 11.03
N ASN A 15 -0.68 15.39 10.94
CA ASN A 15 -1.37 16.15 12.00
C ASN A 15 -1.62 15.35 13.29
N HIS A 16 -1.72 14.02 13.23
CA HIS A 16 -2.19 13.20 14.36
C HIS A 16 -1.15 12.26 15.02
N SER A 17 0.09 12.18 14.53
CA SER A 17 1.11 11.22 15.03
C SER A 17 2.18 11.86 15.93
N THR A 18 2.78 11.06 16.83
CA THR A 18 3.95 11.47 17.65
C THR A 18 5.19 11.67 16.76
N PHE A 19 6.14 12.53 17.16
CA PHE A 19 7.31 12.87 16.33
C PHE A 19 8.07 11.65 15.78
N VAL A 20 8.31 10.64 16.63
CA VAL A 20 8.97 9.38 16.23
C VAL A 20 8.09 8.55 15.29
N GLY A 21 6.78 8.48 15.55
CA GLY A 21 5.82 7.80 14.69
C GLY A 21 5.68 8.46 13.33
N LYS A 22 5.74 9.79 13.25
CA LYS A 22 5.77 10.55 11.99
C LYS A 22 6.97 10.18 11.15
N VAL A 23 8.18 10.25 11.71
CA VAL A 23 9.41 9.94 10.96
C VAL A 23 9.41 8.49 10.50
N TRP A 24 9.06 7.54 11.39
CA TRP A 24 9.05 6.11 11.06
C TRP A 24 8.00 5.75 10.01
N LEU A 25 6.74 6.20 10.16
CA LEU A 25 5.68 5.91 9.20
C LEU A 25 5.93 6.60 7.86
N THR A 26 6.36 7.86 7.87
CA THR A 26 6.62 8.62 6.64
C THR A 26 7.76 7.99 5.85
N VAL A 27 8.87 7.64 6.52
CA VAL A 27 10.03 7.02 5.86
C VAL A 27 9.68 5.61 5.36
N LEU A 28 9.09 4.75 6.18
CA LEU A 28 8.78 3.38 5.76
C LEU A 28 7.70 3.30 4.67
N ILE A 29 6.64 4.10 4.78
CA ILE A 29 5.55 4.08 3.79
C ILE A 29 6.03 4.66 2.47
N ILE A 30 6.74 5.79 2.47
CA ILE A 30 7.27 6.38 1.22
C ILE A 30 8.29 5.44 0.59
N PHE A 31 9.26 4.95 1.37
CA PHE A 31 10.27 4.04 0.84
C PHE A 31 9.65 2.77 0.24
N ARG A 32 8.69 2.16 0.93
CA ARG A 32 7.99 0.98 0.40
C ARG A 32 7.16 1.27 -0.84
N ILE A 33 6.42 2.38 -0.86
CA ILE A 33 5.59 2.75 -2.02
C ILE A 33 6.48 3.07 -3.22
N VAL A 34 7.54 3.85 -3.03
CA VAL A 34 8.49 4.20 -4.11
C VAL A 34 9.18 2.95 -4.64
N LEU A 35 9.68 2.06 -3.78
CA LEU A 35 10.31 0.82 -4.24
C LEU A 35 9.34 -0.09 -4.98
N THR A 36 8.10 -0.22 -4.49
CA THR A 36 7.11 -1.09 -5.12
C THR A 36 6.61 -0.50 -6.45
N ALA A 37 6.38 0.82 -6.52
CA ALA A 37 5.88 1.48 -7.71
C ALA A 37 6.96 1.68 -8.79
N VAL A 38 8.18 2.04 -8.41
CA VAL A 38 9.27 2.32 -9.36
C VAL A 38 10.08 1.07 -9.68
N GLY A 39 10.42 0.29 -8.65
CA GLY A 39 11.22 -0.93 -8.79
C GLY A 39 10.39 -2.15 -9.14
N GLY A 40 9.20 -2.29 -8.55
CA GLY A 40 8.34 -3.45 -8.78
C GLY A 40 7.89 -3.59 -10.23
N GLU A 41 7.33 -2.54 -10.82
CA GLU A 41 6.86 -2.59 -12.20
C GLU A 41 7.98 -2.73 -13.23
N SER A 42 9.18 -2.20 -12.96
CA SER A 42 10.29 -2.28 -13.93
C SER A 42 11.06 -3.60 -13.87
N ILE A 43 11.20 -4.19 -12.68
CA ILE A 43 11.98 -5.43 -12.48
C ILE A 43 11.14 -6.68 -12.77
N TYR A 44 9.85 -6.67 -12.43
CA TYR A 44 8.98 -7.84 -12.53
C TYR A 44 7.97 -7.74 -13.67
N TYR A 45 8.13 -6.82 -14.62
CA TYR A 45 7.20 -6.65 -15.75
C TYR A 45 7.19 -7.87 -16.70
N ASP A 46 8.35 -8.53 -16.84
CA ASP A 46 8.62 -9.62 -17.76
C ASP A 46 8.94 -10.94 -17.05
N GLU A 47 8.51 -11.08 -15.79
CA GLU A 47 8.75 -12.27 -14.95
C GLU A 47 8.20 -13.55 -15.58
N GLN A 48 7.02 -13.49 -16.21
CA GLN A 48 6.39 -14.63 -16.87
C GLN A 48 6.97 -14.88 -18.28
N SER A 49 7.30 -13.84 -19.04
CA SER A 49 7.77 -13.98 -20.43
C SER A 49 9.23 -14.41 -20.55
N LYS A 50 10.04 -14.22 -19.49
CA LYS A 50 11.43 -14.70 -19.40
C LYS A 50 11.55 -16.06 -18.71
N PHE A 51 10.47 -16.59 -18.15
CA PHE A 51 10.47 -17.90 -17.53
C PHE A 51 10.52 -18.96 -18.62
N THR A 52 11.57 -19.79 -18.70
CA THR A 52 11.71 -20.78 -19.78
C THR A 52 11.79 -22.19 -19.22
N CYS A 53 11.10 -23.12 -19.87
CA CYS A 53 11.15 -24.54 -19.54
C CYS A 53 11.85 -25.32 -20.66
N ASN A 54 12.77 -26.23 -20.30
CA ASN A 54 13.44 -27.11 -21.27
C ASN A 54 12.53 -28.28 -21.67
N THR A 55 11.49 -27.98 -22.44
CA THR A 55 10.51 -28.97 -22.92
C THR A 55 9.85 -28.45 -24.21
N GLN A 56 9.44 -29.38 -25.08
CA GLN A 56 8.63 -29.06 -26.27
C GLN A 56 7.13 -29.20 -26.00
N GLN A 57 6.74 -29.55 -24.77
CA GLN A 57 5.35 -29.75 -24.41
C GLN A 57 4.61 -28.40 -24.32
N PRO A 58 3.53 -28.19 -25.11
CA PRO A 58 2.76 -26.95 -25.06
C PRO A 58 2.08 -26.79 -23.69
N GLY A 59 2.13 -25.57 -23.14
CA GLY A 59 1.49 -25.22 -21.87
C GLY A 59 2.27 -25.60 -20.60
N CYS A 60 3.39 -26.33 -20.70
CA CYS A 60 4.21 -26.68 -19.53
C CYS A 60 4.76 -25.44 -18.82
N GLU A 61 5.20 -24.44 -19.58
CA GLU A 61 5.74 -23.19 -19.04
C GLU A 61 4.73 -22.45 -18.16
N ASN A 62 3.46 -22.40 -18.58
CA ASN A 62 2.38 -21.76 -17.82
C ASN A 62 2.14 -22.44 -16.47
N VAL A 63 2.08 -23.78 -16.45
CA VAL A 63 1.82 -24.55 -15.23
C VAL A 63 3.03 -24.52 -14.31
N CYS A 64 4.24 -24.62 -14.85
CA CYS A 64 5.47 -24.52 -14.07
C CYS A 64 5.66 -23.13 -13.47
N TYR A 65 5.31 -22.07 -14.21
CA TYR A 65 5.34 -20.70 -13.70
C TYR A 65 4.35 -20.50 -12.55
N ASP A 66 3.10 -20.97 -12.71
CA ASP A 66 2.06 -20.89 -11.67
C ASP A 66 2.47 -21.67 -10.40
N ALA A 67 3.12 -22.82 -10.55
CA ALA A 67 3.63 -23.60 -9.42
C ALA A 67 4.85 -22.96 -8.73
N PHE A 68 5.73 -22.30 -9.49
CA PHE A 68 6.93 -21.64 -8.97
C PHE A 68 6.60 -20.34 -8.25
N ALA A 69 5.74 -19.51 -8.85
CA ALA A 69 5.37 -18.18 -8.35
C ALA A 69 3.83 -18.02 -8.33
N PRO A 70 3.11 -18.72 -7.43
CA PRO A 70 1.65 -18.66 -7.35
C PRO A 70 1.12 -17.25 -7.01
N LEU A 71 1.98 -16.42 -6.40
CA LEU A 71 1.75 -15.00 -6.24
C LEU A 71 3.03 -14.26 -6.61
N SER A 72 2.95 -13.31 -7.54
CA SER A 72 4.12 -12.51 -7.89
C SER A 72 4.55 -11.62 -6.73
N HIS A 73 5.86 -11.36 -6.64
CA HIS A 73 6.42 -10.54 -5.57
C HIS A 73 5.79 -9.15 -5.56
N VAL A 74 5.60 -8.49 -6.70
CA VAL A 74 4.97 -7.16 -6.74
C VAL A 74 3.57 -7.18 -6.12
N ARG A 75 2.75 -8.19 -6.43
CA ARG A 75 1.41 -8.33 -5.86
C ARG A 75 1.47 -8.53 -4.35
N PHE A 76 2.38 -9.36 -3.85
CA PHE A 76 2.60 -9.52 -2.41
C PHE A 76 2.87 -8.19 -1.69
N TRP A 77 3.78 -7.38 -2.24
CA TRP A 77 4.18 -6.11 -1.63
C TRP A 77 3.05 -5.09 -1.63
N VAL A 78 2.26 -5.05 -2.71
CA VAL A 78 1.04 -4.22 -2.78
C VAL A 78 0.04 -4.62 -1.69
N PHE A 79 -0.26 -5.92 -1.54
CA PHE A 79 -1.14 -6.41 -0.48
C PHE A 79 -0.63 -6.05 0.92
N GLN A 80 0.68 -6.19 1.14
CA GLN A 80 1.29 -5.85 2.43
C GLN A 80 1.15 -4.35 2.75
N ILE A 81 1.31 -3.47 1.76
CA ILE A 81 1.12 -2.02 1.94
C ILE A 81 -0.33 -1.71 2.28
N ILE A 82 -1.30 -2.32 1.58
CA ILE A 82 -2.73 -2.15 1.89
C ILE A 82 -3.02 -2.56 3.32
N LEU A 83 -2.61 -3.78 3.73
CA LEU A 83 -2.85 -4.29 5.09
C LEU A 83 -2.23 -3.42 6.18
N ILE A 84 -1.03 -2.88 5.97
CA ILE A 84 -0.37 -2.01 6.95
C ILE A 84 -1.04 -0.62 7.02
N THR A 85 -1.56 -0.11 5.89
CA THR A 85 -2.18 1.22 5.82
C THR A 85 -3.64 1.23 6.28
N THR A 86 -4.37 0.11 6.14
CA THR A 86 -5.79 0.01 6.52
C THR A 86 -6.08 0.44 7.97
N PRO A 87 -5.36 -0.05 9.01
CA PRO A 87 -5.63 0.35 10.40
C PRO A 87 -5.44 1.86 10.63
N SER A 88 -4.41 2.45 10.02
CA SER A 88 -4.14 3.89 10.12
C SER A 88 -5.26 4.70 9.47
N ILE A 89 -5.73 4.30 8.28
CA ILE A 89 -6.86 4.94 7.59
C ILE A 89 -8.15 4.82 8.42
N MET A 90 -8.43 3.64 8.98
CA MET A 90 -9.60 3.42 9.83
C MET A 90 -9.56 4.32 11.09
N TYR A 91 -8.40 4.46 11.72
CA TYR A 91 -8.22 5.33 12.88
C TYR A 91 -8.47 6.81 12.53
N LEU A 92 -7.89 7.29 11.42
CA LEU A 92 -8.11 8.66 10.95
C LEU A 92 -9.60 8.91 10.63
N GLY A 93 -10.25 7.96 9.95
CA GLY A 93 -11.69 8.03 9.70
C GLY A 93 -12.52 8.09 10.99
N PHE A 94 -12.17 7.30 12.00
CA PHE A 94 -12.81 7.34 13.31
C PHE A 94 -12.57 8.68 14.04
N ALA A 95 -11.34 9.18 14.04
CA ALA A 95 -10.98 10.45 14.68
C ALA A 95 -11.75 11.62 14.05
N MET A 96 -11.76 11.71 12.71
CA MET A 96 -12.54 12.71 11.98
C MET A 96 -14.04 12.61 12.29
N HIS A 97 -14.62 11.41 12.29
CA HIS A 97 -16.04 11.22 12.63
C HIS A 97 -16.36 11.65 14.06
N ARG A 98 -15.45 11.40 15.02
CA ARG A 98 -15.63 11.84 16.42
C ARG A 98 -15.51 13.36 16.56
N ILE A 99 -14.53 13.98 15.90
CA ILE A 99 -14.33 15.44 15.91
C ILE A 99 -15.52 16.15 15.26
N ALA A 100 -16.05 15.63 14.15
CA ALA A 100 -17.22 16.21 13.47
C ALA A 100 -18.51 16.13 14.30
N ARG A 101 -18.60 15.24 15.29
CA ARG A 101 -19.73 15.15 16.24
C ARG A 101 -19.56 15.95 17.52
N GLN A 102 -18.37 16.46 17.82
CA GLN A 102 -18.16 17.37 18.95
C GLN A 102 -18.67 18.81 18.78
N PRO A 103 -18.86 19.42 17.57
CA PRO A 103 -19.29 20.82 17.46
C PRO A 103 -20.74 21.01 17.92
N GLU A 104 -21.60 20.00 17.74
CA GLU A 104 -23.01 20.08 18.14
C GLU A 104 -23.20 20.08 19.67
N MET A 105 -22.28 19.48 20.44
CA MET A 105 -22.40 19.45 21.91
C MET A 105 -21.95 20.75 22.57
N GLN A 106 -21.13 21.57 21.90
CA GLN A 106 -20.63 22.83 22.46
C GLN A 106 -21.60 23.99 22.22
N ILE A 107 -22.33 23.99 21.09
CA ILE A 107 -23.38 24.98 20.78
C ILE A 107 -24.65 24.75 21.62
N ARG A 108 -24.95 23.49 22.03
CA ARG A 108 -26.10 23.19 22.92
C ARG A 108 -25.87 23.52 24.40
N ARG A 109 -24.66 23.95 24.78
CA ARG A 109 -24.29 24.29 26.17
C ARG A 109 -23.97 25.78 26.38
N SER A 110 -24.09 26.62 25.35
CA SER A 110 -23.98 28.09 25.45
C SER A 110 -25.35 28.75 25.43
#